data_AF-A0A5C0YNG8-F1
#
_entry.id   AF-A0A5C0YNG8-F1
#
_cell.length_a   1.000
_cell.length_b   1.000
_cell.length_c   1.000
_cell.angle_alpha   90.00
_cell.angle_beta   90.00
_cell.angle_gamma   90.00
#
_symmetry.space_group_name_H-M   'P 1'
#
loop_
_entity.id
_entity.type
_entity.pdbx_description
1 polymer ?
#
loop_
_entity_poly.entity_id
_entity_poly.type
_entity_poly.pdbx_seq_one_letter_code
_entity_poly.pdbx_strand_id
1 'polypeptide(L)'
;MIYATSFSEGLRPDPLLKVSEWANEYRVLASTAASEPGKWRTERTPYLKEIMDSLSPSSPAEKVVFMKGAQIGGTEAGNNWIGYIIDQTPGPMLVVQPTVEMGKRWSKGRFAPLIESTPCLKSKVKDPRSRDSGNTVQSKEFPGGIVVITGANSSVGLRSMPVKYLFLDEIDAYPGDSGGEGDPVLLSIARTNTFARRKIFLVSTPTIHGISRIEKEFEATDKRYFFVPCPHCNYYQVLKWSQIKWENNDSRTAHYVCTECSSKIENHQKTEMLERGEWRATEAKEGEKKGFHLSSLYSPVGWYSWQQAVEDFLHAKESEQLLKVWINTTLGETWVDKGEVPDWKQLFNRREFFQIGTVPKGEVVLTAGVDVQKDRLEVEVVAWGKSRESWSIDYRVFEGDTGGREVWGKLSELLNHHFIGENGLEYMISMMAVDAGYATQEVYNWVRGHQGSGRVMAVKGVNKALVPLSSPSRVDITVGGQKLKRGIKLWPVGVSILKSELFQLLNILKEEEKVPAGYCHFPEYAPEYFKQLTAEQLVSKVVKGYTKQEWQKVRERNEVLDCRIYARAASIALGIDRWPESKWNSLSEKPESKKPKKVRQSKWLNEK
;
A
#
# COMPACT_ATOMS: atom_id res chain seq x y z
N MET A 1 54.80 27.64 -11.77
CA MET A 1 54.22 27.21 -10.48
C MET A 1 52.85 26.56 -10.65
N ILE A 2 51.86 27.19 -11.31
CA ILE A 2 50.49 26.65 -11.50
C ILE A 2 50.45 25.23 -12.12
N TYR A 3 51.17 24.99 -13.22
CA TYR A 3 51.19 23.67 -13.88
C TYR A 3 51.80 22.55 -13.02
N ALA A 4 52.78 22.87 -12.17
CA ALA A 4 53.41 21.89 -11.29
C ALA A 4 52.49 21.52 -10.12
N THR A 5 51.73 22.49 -9.60
CA THR A 5 50.73 22.24 -8.55
C THR A 5 49.58 21.39 -9.09
N SER A 6 49.03 21.73 -10.26
CA SER A 6 47.95 20.96 -10.88
C SER A 6 48.38 19.55 -11.32
N PHE A 7 49.62 19.39 -11.79
CA PHE A 7 50.19 18.08 -12.13
C PHE A 7 50.36 17.20 -10.88
N SER A 8 50.91 17.74 -9.79
CA SER A 8 51.05 17.02 -8.52
C SER A 8 49.71 16.70 -7.87
N GLU A 9 48.70 17.56 -8.01
CA GLU A 9 47.33 17.27 -7.57
C GLU A 9 46.69 16.14 -8.39
N GLY A 10 46.95 16.07 -9.70
CA GLY A 10 46.47 14.98 -10.57
C GLY A 10 47.16 13.65 -10.34
N LEU A 11 48.39 13.64 -9.79
CA LEU A 11 49.12 12.44 -9.37
C LEU A 11 48.74 11.95 -7.97
N ARG A 12 47.86 12.68 -7.27
CA ARG A 12 47.44 12.31 -5.91
C ARG A 12 46.65 11.00 -5.97
N PRO A 13 47.01 9.97 -5.18
CA PRO A 13 46.31 8.69 -5.16
C PRO A 13 44.83 8.87 -4.81
N ASP A 14 44.02 7.86 -5.13
CA ASP A 14 42.60 7.82 -4.78
C ASP A 14 42.38 8.23 -3.31
N PRO A 15 41.31 8.96 -2.99
CA PRO A 15 41.09 9.48 -1.64
C PRO A 15 41.12 8.36 -0.60
N LEU A 16 41.96 8.53 0.41
CA LEU A 16 42.15 7.54 1.48
C LEU A 16 40.91 7.40 2.38
N LEU A 17 40.09 8.45 2.45
CA LEU A 17 38.91 8.49 3.31
C LEU A 17 37.65 8.05 2.55
N LYS A 18 36.81 7.28 3.23
CA LYS A 18 35.41 7.08 2.84
C LYS A 18 34.55 8.28 3.24
N VAL A 19 33.32 8.35 2.74
CA VAL A 19 32.43 9.50 3.00
C VAL A 19 32.13 9.62 4.50
N SER A 20 31.90 8.51 5.21
CA SER A 20 31.62 8.56 6.66
C SER A 20 32.83 9.02 7.48
N GLU A 21 34.04 8.59 7.09
CA GLU A 21 35.30 8.97 7.73
C GLU A 21 35.59 10.45 7.54
N TRP A 22 35.44 10.94 6.30
CA TRP A 22 35.54 12.36 6.00
C TRP A 22 34.53 13.20 6.79
N ALA A 23 33.28 12.74 6.88
CA ALA A 23 32.26 13.44 7.66
C ALA A 23 32.65 13.49 9.14
N ASN A 24 33.10 12.38 9.72
CA ASN A 24 33.58 12.35 11.11
C ASN A 24 34.81 13.24 11.33
N GLU A 25 35.68 13.43 10.34
CA GLU A 25 36.90 14.21 10.51
C GLU A 25 36.64 15.72 10.35
N TYR A 26 35.88 16.10 9.31
CA TYR A 26 35.78 17.49 8.85
C TYR A 26 34.40 18.13 9.01
N ARG A 27 33.30 17.37 8.92
CA ARG A 27 31.95 17.98 8.85
C ARG A 27 31.58 18.65 10.17
N VAL A 28 31.15 19.91 10.08
CA VAL A 28 30.59 20.66 11.20
C VAL A 28 29.13 21.02 10.90
N LEU A 29 28.24 20.70 11.82
CA LEU A 29 26.83 21.05 11.80
C LEU A 29 26.65 22.47 12.38
N ALA A 30 26.15 23.38 11.54
CA ALA A 30 25.85 24.74 11.95
C ALA A 30 24.62 24.78 12.87
N SER A 31 24.63 25.68 13.86
CA SER A 31 23.53 25.88 14.82
C SER A 31 22.22 26.34 14.18
N THR A 32 22.30 26.94 12.99
CA THR A 32 21.15 27.38 12.21
C THR A 32 20.42 26.25 11.48
N ALA A 33 21.07 25.08 11.34
CA ALA A 33 20.57 23.97 10.53
C ALA A 33 20.39 22.65 11.32
N ALA A 34 21.04 22.48 12.47
CA ALA A 34 21.02 21.23 13.23
C ALA A 34 20.51 21.41 14.66
N SER A 35 19.80 20.40 15.16
CA SER A 35 19.37 20.29 16.56
C SER A 35 20.54 20.01 17.51
N GLU A 36 21.58 19.34 17.03
CA GLU A 36 22.84 19.08 17.74
C GLU A 36 23.99 19.76 16.97
N PRO A 37 24.28 21.06 17.22
CA PRO A 37 25.39 21.77 16.56
C PRO A 37 26.75 21.22 16.98
N GLY A 38 27.73 21.33 16.10
CA GLY A 38 29.10 20.87 16.37
C GLY A 38 29.60 19.84 15.37
N LYS A 39 30.63 19.09 15.74
CA LYS A 39 31.25 18.12 14.84
C LYS A 39 30.28 16.98 14.53
N TRP A 40 30.20 16.57 13.26
CA TRP A 40 29.39 15.41 12.86
C TRP A 40 29.92 14.15 13.53
N ARG A 41 28.99 13.31 13.99
CA ARG A 41 29.27 12.07 14.69
C ARG A 41 28.46 10.95 14.08
N THR A 42 29.08 10.13 13.24
CA THR A 42 28.43 8.97 12.62
C THR A 42 27.99 7.95 13.67
N GLU A 43 28.65 7.89 14.84
CA GLU A 43 28.20 7.10 16.00
C GLU A 43 26.78 7.45 16.47
N ARG A 44 26.29 8.68 16.24
CA ARG A 44 24.90 9.04 16.56
C ARG A 44 23.92 8.41 15.58
N THR A 45 24.34 8.11 14.36
CA THR A 45 23.50 7.54 13.29
C THR A 45 24.26 6.41 12.57
N PRO A 46 24.60 5.31 13.28
CA PRO A 46 25.53 4.30 12.78
C PRO A 46 25.03 3.62 11.49
N TYR A 47 23.71 3.53 11.33
CA TYR A 47 23.07 3.02 10.11
C TYR A 47 23.40 3.83 8.84
N LEU A 48 23.78 5.12 8.95
CA LEU A 48 24.17 5.93 7.79
C LEU A 48 25.59 5.62 7.29
N LYS A 49 26.43 4.97 8.12
CA LYS A 49 27.84 4.71 7.80
C LYS A 49 27.99 3.97 6.48
N GLU A 50 27.32 2.83 6.34
CA GLU A 50 27.45 2.00 5.15
C GLU A 50 26.79 2.62 3.91
N ILE A 51 25.71 3.39 4.10
CA ILE A 51 25.04 4.14 3.02
C ILE A 51 26.03 5.17 2.46
N MET A 52 26.64 5.97 3.33
CA MET A 52 27.66 6.95 2.96
C MET A 52 28.87 6.30 2.30
N ASP A 53 29.42 5.24 2.89
CA ASP A 53 30.59 4.55 2.36
C ASP A 53 30.30 3.85 1.02
N SER A 54 29.05 3.46 0.76
CA SER A 54 28.65 2.92 -0.54
C SER A 54 28.69 3.98 -1.65
N LEU A 55 28.58 5.27 -1.30
CA LEU A 55 28.71 6.41 -2.21
C LEU A 55 30.17 6.81 -2.49
N SER A 56 31.14 6.28 -1.74
CA SER A 56 32.56 6.51 -2.00
C SER A 56 33.00 5.98 -3.37
N PRO A 57 33.98 6.62 -4.04
CA PRO A 57 34.55 6.12 -5.30
C PRO A 57 35.14 4.71 -5.21
N SER A 58 35.63 4.31 -4.03
CA SER A 58 36.18 2.98 -3.75
C SER A 58 35.13 1.88 -3.65
N SER A 59 33.84 2.23 -3.46
CA SER A 59 32.74 1.26 -3.47
C SER A 59 32.39 0.90 -4.92
N PRO A 60 32.08 -0.38 -5.23
CA PRO A 60 31.62 -0.77 -6.57
C PRO A 60 30.19 -0.30 -6.89
N ALA A 61 29.40 0.11 -5.90
CA ALA A 61 27.98 0.45 -6.12
C ALA A 61 27.82 1.74 -6.95
N GLU A 62 27.27 1.66 -8.16
CA GLU A 62 26.91 2.84 -8.96
C GLU A 62 25.69 3.55 -8.42
N LYS A 63 24.71 2.80 -7.91
CA LYS A 63 23.43 3.34 -7.42
C LYS A 63 23.19 2.91 -5.98
N VAL A 64 22.91 3.88 -5.13
CA VAL A 64 22.49 3.69 -3.73
C VAL A 64 21.07 4.21 -3.58
N VAL A 65 20.17 3.36 -3.08
CA VAL A 65 18.76 3.67 -2.86
C VAL A 65 18.46 3.62 -1.38
N PHE A 66 17.81 4.64 -0.83
CA PHE A 66 17.43 4.70 0.58
C PHE A 66 15.93 5.00 0.74
N MET A 67 15.14 3.94 0.93
CA MET A 67 13.73 4.00 1.27
C MET A 67 13.60 4.10 2.78
N LYS A 68 13.07 5.21 3.29
CA LYS A 68 13.27 5.55 4.70
C LYS A 68 12.04 6.18 5.36
N GLY A 69 11.92 6.03 6.66
CA GLY A 69 11.07 6.87 7.49
C GLY A 69 11.60 8.31 7.61
N ALA A 70 10.81 9.24 8.12
CA ALA A 70 11.18 10.63 8.31
C ALA A 70 12.26 10.78 9.39
N GLN A 71 13.06 11.84 9.27
CA GLN A 71 14.00 12.29 10.30
C GLN A 71 15.11 11.31 10.72
N ILE A 72 15.50 10.37 9.86
CA ILE A 72 16.65 9.48 10.07
C ILE A 72 17.89 9.87 9.22
N GLY A 73 18.05 11.15 8.92
CA GLY A 73 19.31 11.68 8.37
C GLY A 73 19.63 11.38 6.90
N GLY A 74 18.68 10.91 6.09
CA GLY A 74 18.90 10.64 4.66
C GLY A 74 19.44 11.85 3.87
N THR A 75 18.84 13.03 4.01
CA THR A 75 19.34 14.26 3.38
C THR A 75 20.72 14.66 3.91
N GLU A 76 21.01 14.46 5.20
CA GLU A 76 22.34 14.79 5.76
C GLU A 76 23.43 13.82 5.27
N ALA A 77 23.11 12.54 5.01
CA ALA A 77 24.02 11.64 4.31
C ALA A 77 24.35 12.15 2.90
N GLY A 78 23.36 12.67 2.17
CA GLY A 78 23.56 13.35 0.89
C GLY A 78 24.43 14.62 1.02
N ASN A 79 24.19 15.44 2.05
CA ASN A 79 25.01 16.62 2.33
C ASN A 79 26.48 16.26 2.64
N ASN A 80 26.70 15.20 3.42
CA ASN A 80 28.05 14.69 3.71
C ASN A 80 28.74 14.21 2.43
N TRP A 81 28.00 13.53 1.56
CA TRP A 81 28.52 13.09 0.27
C TRP A 81 28.88 14.26 -0.66
N ILE A 82 28.05 15.31 -0.72
CA ILE A 82 28.37 16.54 -1.47
C ILE A 82 29.66 17.17 -0.94
N GLY A 83 29.79 17.32 0.38
CA GLY A 83 31.00 17.86 1.00
C GLY A 83 32.24 17.03 0.66
N TYR A 84 32.14 15.71 0.78
CA TYR A 84 33.19 14.78 0.38
C TYR A 84 33.58 14.94 -1.11
N ILE A 85 32.61 15.10 -2.02
CA ILE A 85 32.90 15.33 -3.44
C ILE A 85 33.69 16.62 -3.66
N ILE A 86 33.27 17.72 -3.04
CA ILE A 86 33.95 19.01 -3.17
C ILE A 86 35.40 18.92 -2.66
N ASP A 87 35.61 18.18 -1.55
CA ASP A 87 36.91 18.13 -0.91
C ASP A 87 37.84 17.08 -1.52
N GLN A 88 37.35 15.85 -1.72
CA GLN A 88 38.18 14.68 -1.98
C GLN A 88 38.12 14.20 -3.44
N THR A 89 36.96 14.29 -4.10
CA THR A 89 36.80 13.80 -5.47
C THR A 89 36.01 14.75 -6.38
N PRO A 90 36.56 15.96 -6.65
CA PRO A 90 35.85 16.99 -7.40
C PRO A 90 35.32 16.49 -8.74
N GLY A 91 34.11 16.92 -9.09
CA GLY A 91 33.48 16.61 -10.37
C GLY A 91 32.11 17.25 -10.50
N PRO A 92 31.48 17.15 -11.68
CA PRO A 92 30.15 17.70 -11.91
C PRO A 92 29.09 16.89 -11.16
N MET A 93 28.32 17.57 -10.32
CA MET A 93 27.23 17.00 -9.53
C MET A 93 25.90 17.71 -9.79
N LEU A 94 24.82 16.94 -9.92
CA LEU A 94 23.46 17.46 -9.94
C LEU A 94 22.73 17.04 -8.65
N VAL A 95 22.12 18.02 -7.98
CA VAL A 95 21.21 17.82 -6.85
C VAL A 95 19.80 18.20 -7.29
N VAL A 96 18.87 17.26 -7.18
CA VAL A 96 17.46 17.45 -7.55
C VAL A 96 16.61 17.40 -6.29
N GLN A 97 15.74 18.40 -6.15
CA GLN A 97 14.73 18.52 -5.10
C GLN A 97 13.33 18.50 -5.76
N PRO A 98 12.24 18.30 -5.02
CA PRO A 98 10.90 18.19 -5.63
C PRO A 98 10.51 19.41 -6.48
N THR A 99 10.86 20.61 -6.03
CA THR A 99 10.69 21.85 -6.80
C THR A 99 11.93 22.74 -6.80
N VAL A 100 12.02 23.66 -7.76
CA VAL A 100 13.11 24.65 -7.85
C VAL A 100 13.16 25.52 -6.58
N GLU A 101 12.01 25.88 -6.02
CA GLU A 101 11.90 26.67 -4.79
C GLU A 101 12.43 25.89 -3.59
N MET A 102 12.13 24.59 -3.49
CA MET A 102 12.69 23.71 -2.47
C MET A 102 14.21 23.59 -2.63
N GLY A 103 14.71 23.47 -3.86
CA GLY A 103 16.15 23.51 -4.16
C GLY A 103 16.83 24.79 -3.68
N LYS A 104 16.25 25.95 -3.95
CA LYS A 104 16.75 27.25 -3.47
C LYS A 104 16.74 27.34 -1.94
N ARG A 105 15.68 26.83 -1.29
CA ARG A 105 15.55 26.82 0.18
C ARG A 105 16.60 25.91 0.81
N TRP A 106 16.76 24.70 0.30
CA TRP A 106 17.78 23.75 0.76
C TRP A 106 19.19 24.32 0.57
N SER A 107 19.47 24.95 -0.59
CA SER A 107 20.78 25.55 -0.86
C SER A 107 21.15 26.62 0.18
N LYS A 108 20.21 27.52 0.50
CA LYS A 108 20.43 28.58 1.51
C LYS A 108 20.45 28.05 2.94
N GLY A 109 19.59 27.09 3.28
CA GLY A 109 19.37 26.64 4.66
C GLY A 109 20.25 25.47 5.11
N ARG A 110 20.81 24.70 4.17
CA ARG A 110 21.59 23.48 4.46
C ARG A 110 22.97 23.51 3.80
N PHE A 111 23.01 23.73 2.49
CA PHE A 111 24.25 23.60 1.73
C PHE A 111 25.23 24.76 1.97
N ALA A 112 24.76 26.01 1.93
CA ALA A 112 25.61 27.16 2.25
C ALA A 112 26.17 27.11 3.68
N PRO A 113 25.35 26.83 4.73
CA PRO A 113 25.88 26.60 6.08
C PRO A 113 26.91 25.48 6.16
N LEU A 114 26.71 24.37 5.44
CA LEU A 114 27.69 23.28 5.36
C LEU A 114 29.05 23.76 4.84
N ILE A 115 29.06 24.57 3.78
CA ILE A 115 30.30 25.12 3.22
C ILE A 115 30.94 26.09 4.21
N GLU A 116 30.15 26.98 4.82
CA GLU A 116 30.65 28.01 5.72
C GLU A 116 31.21 27.45 7.03
N SER A 117 30.60 26.39 7.56
CA SER A 117 31.00 25.75 8.83
C SER A 117 32.15 24.76 8.67
N THR A 118 32.44 24.31 7.45
CA THR A 118 33.46 23.27 7.18
C THR A 118 34.70 23.89 6.53
N PRO A 119 35.83 24.07 7.26
CA PRO A 119 36.98 24.85 6.78
C PRO A 119 37.56 24.40 5.44
N CYS A 120 37.64 23.08 5.19
CA CYS A 120 38.17 22.55 3.91
C CYS A 120 37.25 22.84 2.72
N LEU A 121 35.95 23.02 2.93
CA LEU A 121 35.01 23.40 1.88
C LEU A 121 35.05 24.92 1.66
N LYS A 122 35.07 25.69 2.74
CA LYS A 122 35.13 27.15 2.70
C LYS A 122 36.34 27.68 1.93
N SER A 123 37.48 26.99 2.00
CA SER A 123 38.69 27.36 1.26
C SER A 123 38.60 27.07 -0.25
N LYS A 124 37.73 26.13 -0.65
CA LYS A 124 37.59 25.68 -2.05
C LYS A 124 36.45 26.38 -2.79
N VAL A 125 35.34 26.65 -2.12
CA VAL A 125 34.19 27.33 -2.71
C VAL A 125 34.34 28.84 -2.52
N LYS A 126 34.54 29.57 -3.62
CA LYS A 126 34.71 31.03 -3.58
C LYS A 126 33.48 31.75 -3.02
N ASP A 127 33.69 32.85 -2.30
CA ASP A 127 32.59 33.70 -1.83
C ASP A 127 31.76 34.19 -3.03
N PRO A 128 30.42 34.03 -3.04
CA PRO A 128 29.55 34.56 -4.08
C PRO A 128 29.75 36.05 -4.39
N ARG A 129 30.20 36.85 -3.41
CA ARG A 129 30.46 38.29 -3.53
C ARG A 129 31.82 38.62 -4.16
N SER A 130 32.69 37.63 -4.36
CA SER A 130 33.97 37.85 -5.05
C SER A 130 33.75 38.08 -6.56
N ARG A 131 34.57 38.95 -7.18
CA ARG A 131 34.60 39.09 -8.65
C ARG A 131 34.97 37.73 -9.25
N ASP A 132 34.24 37.31 -10.27
CA ASP A 132 34.43 36.03 -10.98
C ASP A 132 34.21 34.76 -10.13
N SER A 133 33.24 34.79 -9.20
CA SER A 133 32.95 33.63 -8.33
C SER A 133 32.28 32.44 -9.04
N GLY A 134 31.56 32.66 -10.15
CA GLY A 134 30.72 31.65 -10.80
C GLY A 134 29.52 31.15 -9.94
N ASN A 135 29.40 31.65 -8.70
CA ASN A 135 28.56 31.06 -7.66
C ASN A 135 27.20 31.75 -7.56
N THR A 136 26.13 30.99 -7.71
CA THR A 136 24.74 31.42 -7.51
C THR A 136 24.08 30.64 -6.38
N VAL A 137 22.79 30.86 -6.14
CA VAL A 137 22.01 30.02 -5.20
C VAL A 137 21.88 28.59 -5.73
N GLN A 138 21.89 28.40 -7.04
CA GLN A 138 21.65 27.10 -7.69
C GLN A 138 22.89 26.48 -8.31
N SER A 139 24.03 27.16 -8.24
CA SER A 139 25.31 26.67 -8.76
C SER A 139 26.44 27.04 -7.81
N LYS A 140 27.28 26.08 -7.45
CA LYS A 140 28.52 26.28 -6.69
C LYS A 140 29.68 25.65 -7.46
N GLU A 141 30.58 26.48 -7.97
CA GLU A 141 31.84 26.12 -8.61
C GLU A 141 32.98 26.03 -7.60
N PHE A 142 33.87 25.07 -7.82
CA PHE A 142 35.07 24.81 -7.04
C PHE A 142 36.15 24.18 -7.92
N PRO A 143 37.44 24.19 -7.52
CA PRO A 143 38.50 23.58 -8.30
C PRO A 143 38.18 22.12 -8.68
N GLY A 144 38.09 21.85 -9.98
CA GLY A 144 37.80 20.51 -10.52
C GLY A 144 36.33 20.08 -10.55
N GLY A 145 35.36 20.94 -10.20
CA GLY A 145 33.96 20.55 -10.24
C GLY A 145 32.93 21.67 -10.02
N ILE A 146 31.66 21.27 -10.07
CA ILE A 146 30.50 22.15 -9.93
C ILE A 146 29.34 21.35 -9.32
N VAL A 147 28.61 21.96 -8.40
CA VAL A 147 27.34 21.45 -7.87
C VAL A 147 26.21 22.31 -8.41
N VAL A 148 25.33 21.73 -9.22
CA VAL A 148 24.12 22.37 -9.74
C VAL A 148 22.89 21.85 -9.00
N ILE A 149 21.97 22.75 -8.68
CA ILE A 149 20.77 22.48 -7.86
C ILE A 149 19.53 22.87 -8.65
N THR A 150 18.65 21.90 -8.88
CA THR A 150 17.42 22.10 -9.65
C THR A 150 16.20 21.44 -8.98
N GLY A 151 15.02 21.73 -9.52
CA GLY A 151 13.77 21.06 -9.18
C GLY A 151 13.39 20.00 -10.20
N ALA A 152 12.74 18.94 -9.75
CA ALA A 152 12.15 17.90 -10.61
C ALA A 152 11.05 18.46 -11.53
N ASN A 153 10.46 19.61 -11.17
CA ASN A 153 9.50 20.35 -11.98
C ASN A 153 10.13 21.21 -13.10
N SER A 154 11.46 21.23 -13.27
CA SER A 154 12.15 22.01 -14.30
C SER A 154 12.87 21.12 -15.31
N SER A 155 12.22 20.83 -16.44
CA SER A 155 12.77 19.97 -17.48
C SER A 155 14.10 20.51 -18.05
N VAL A 156 14.17 21.83 -18.27
CA VAL A 156 15.40 22.54 -18.68
C VAL A 156 16.55 22.31 -17.69
N GLY A 157 16.28 22.40 -16.38
CA GLY A 157 17.29 22.16 -15.36
C GLY A 157 17.80 20.72 -15.35
N LEU A 158 16.91 19.74 -15.53
CA LEU A 158 17.28 18.32 -15.57
C LEU A 158 18.11 17.94 -16.80
N ARG A 159 17.98 18.67 -17.91
CA ARG A 159 18.74 18.42 -19.15
C ARG A 159 20.02 19.22 -19.29
N SER A 160 20.30 20.12 -18.36
CA SER A 160 21.29 21.19 -18.51
C SER A 160 22.73 20.71 -18.80
N MET A 161 23.23 19.69 -18.10
CA MET A 161 24.61 19.24 -18.26
C MET A 161 24.82 17.75 -17.94
N PRO A 162 25.86 17.09 -18.51
CA PRO A 162 26.33 15.78 -18.06
C PRO A 162 26.91 15.86 -16.64
N VAL A 163 26.62 14.86 -15.79
CA VAL A 163 27.09 14.82 -14.40
C VAL A 163 27.64 13.46 -14.00
N LYS A 164 28.71 13.44 -13.21
CA LYS A 164 29.29 12.22 -12.66
C LYS A 164 28.54 11.77 -11.41
N TYR A 165 28.10 12.73 -10.59
CA TYR A 165 27.41 12.50 -9.33
C TYR A 165 25.97 13.01 -9.42
N LEU A 166 25.02 12.19 -9.01
CA LEU A 166 23.60 12.55 -9.02
C LEU A 166 22.97 12.28 -7.66
N PHE A 167 22.40 13.30 -7.03
CA PHE A 167 21.63 13.17 -5.80
C PHE A 167 20.17 13.57 -6.05
N LEU A 168 19.27 12.61 -5.91
CA LEU A 168 17.83 12.78 -6.03
C LEU A 168 17.20 12.63 -4.63
N ASP A 169 16.79 13.75 -4.06
CA ASP A 169 16.18 13.80 -2.72
C ASP A 169 14.65 13.91 -2.81
N GLU A 170 13.94 13.20 -1.94
CA GLU A 170 12.47 13.09 -1.86
C GLU A 170 11.81 12.74 -3.20
N ILE A 171 12.31 11.69 -3.88
CA ILE A 171 11.89 11.32 -5.24
C ILE A 171 10.41 10.95 -5.38
N ASP A 172 9.75 10.51 -4.31
CA ASP A 172 8.31 10.23 -4.34
C ASP A 172 7.46 11.50 -4.38
N ALA A 173 8.01 12.64 -3.96
CA ALA A 173 7.34 13.94 -4.07
C ALA A 173 7.50 14.58 -5.47
N TYR A 174 8.18 13.91 -6.41
CA TYR A 174 8.40 14.45 -7.75
C TYR A 174 7.13 14.38 -8.60
N PRO A 175 6.89 15.37 -9.47
CA PRO A 175 5.76 15.31 -10.39
C PRO A 175 5.86 14.08 -11.30
N GLY A 176 4.71 13.55 -11.75
CA GLY A 176 4.64 12.42 -12.69
C GLY A 176 5.36 12.68 -14.01
N ASP A 177 5.43 13.95 -14.41
CA ASP A 177 6.00 14.41 -15.66
C ASP A 177 6.65 15.79 -15.46
N SER A 178 7.82 16.00 -16.08
CA SER A 178 8.52 17.29 -16.06
C SER A 178 8.27 18.06 -17.36
N GLY A 179 7.28 18.95 -17.36
CA GLY A 179 7.07 19.91 -18.47
C GLY A 179 6.74 19.25 -19.82
N GLY A 180 6.11 18.08 -19.83
CA GLY A 180 5.73 17.30 -21.01
C GLY A 180 6.80 16.31 -21.50
N GLU A 181 7.89 16.11 -20.75
CA GLU A 181 9.09 15.41 -21.23
C GLU A 181 9.36 14.05 -20.55
N GLY A 182 8.45 13.61 -19.68
CA GLY A 182 8.53 12.33 -19.00
C GLY A 182 9.04 12.41 -17.56
N ASP A 183 9.41 11.24 -17.02
CA ASP A 183 9.72 11.05 -15.61
C ASP A 183 11.02 11.78 -15.19
N PRO A 184 10.96 12.74 -14.24
CA PRO A 184 12.12 13.51 -13.79
C PRO A 184 13.32 12.65 -13.34
N VAL A 185 13.06 11.49 -12.72
CA VAL A 185 14.11 10.58 -12.23
C VAL A 185 14.91 10.00 -13.40
N LEU A 186 14.23 9.49 -14.43
CA LEU A 186 14.87 8.92 -15.62
C LEU A 186 15.64 9.98 -16.42
N LEU A 187 15.05 11.18 -16.58
CA LEU A 187 15.71 12.30 -17.25
C LEU A 187 17.04 12.68 -16.57
N SER A 188 17.04 12.70 -15.24
CA SER A 188 18.21 13.00 -14.43
C SER A 188 19.27 11.90 -14.52
N ILE A 189 18.88 10.63 -14.39
CA ILE A 189 19.79 9.49 -14.51
C ILE A 189 20.48 9.47 -15.87
N ALA A 190 19.76 9.79 -16.95
CA ALA A 190 20.34 9.85 -18.30
C ALA A 190 21.50 10.85 -18.43
N ARG A 191 21.60 11.87 -17.56
CA ARG A 191 22.74 12.81 -17.53
C ARG A 191 24.04 12.18 -17.07
N THR A 192 23.98 10.99 -16.46
CA THR A 192 25.16 10.29 -15.94
C THR A 192 25.80 9.34 -16.95
N ASN A 193 25.16 9.09 -18.10
CA ASN A 193 25.54 8.02 -19.03
C ASN A 193 26.94 8.16 -19.64
N THR A 194 27.49 9.37 -19.70
CA THR A 194 28.83 9.62 -20.24
C THR A 194 29.96 9.32 -19.26
N PHE A 195 29.65 9.01 -17.99
CA PHE A 195 30.65 8.76 -16.94
C PHE A 195 30.64 7.30 -16.51
N ALA A 196 31.72 6.56 -16.79
CA ALA A 196 31.86 5.15 -16.41
C ALA A 196 31.89 4.91 -14.89
N ARG A 197 32.44 5.84 -14.10
CA ARG A 197 32.48 5.78 -12.62
C ARG A 197 31.47 6.76 -12.01
N ARG A 198 30.24 6.73 -12.51
CA ARG A 198 29.14 7.54 -11.98
C ARG A 198 28.69 7.03 -10.61
N LYS A 199 28.05 7.90 -9.84
CA LYS A 199 27.38 7.54 -8.59
C LYS A 199 26.03 8.24 -8.49
N ILE A 200 25.01 7.50 -8.08
CA ILE A 200 23.63 7.96 -7.99
C ILE A 200 23.10 7.65 -6.60
N PHE A 201 22.59 8.66 -5.91
CA PHE A 201 21.92 8.50 -4.62
C PHE A 201 20.45 8.89 -4.74
N LEU A 202 19.56 7.98 -4.35
CA LEU A 202 18.12 8.20 -4.32
C LEU A 202 17.64 8.06 -2.88
N VAL A 203 16.90 9.05 -2.38
CA VAL A 203 16.37 9.06 -1.02
C VAL A 203 14.92 9.51 -1.04
N SER A 204 14.04 8.83 -0.31
CA SER A 204 12.67 9.32 -0.11
C SER A 204 11.96 8.58 1.03
N THR A 205 10.96 9.24 1.63
CA THR A 205 9.85 8.47 2.22
C THR A 205 8.99 7.88 1.10
N PRO A 206 8.57 6.61 1.18
CA PRO A 206 7.70 6.01 0.18
C PRO A 206 6.26 6.54 0.30
N THR A 207 5.48 6.28 -0.74
CA THR A 207 4.05 6.66 -0.78
C THR A 207 3.15 5.43 -0.89
N ILE A 208 2.51 5.21 -2.04
CA ILE A 208 1.53 4.13 -2.25
C ILE A 208 2.24 2.95 -2.90
N HIS A 209 1.94 1.73 -2.45
CA HIS A 209 2.49 0.51 -3.04
C HIS A 209 2.21 0.45 -4.56
N GLY A 210 3.19 0.05 -5.34
CA GLY A 210 3.10 -0.04 -6.80
C GLY A 210 3.18 1.30 -7.56
N ILE A 211 3.10 2.43 -6.86
CA ILE A 211 3.25 3.79 -7.43
C ILE A 211 4.55 4.44 -6.95
N SER A 212 4.93 4.15 -5.71
CA SER A 212 6.11 4.67 -5.03
C SER A 212 7.38 4.45 -5.85
N ARG A 213 8.07 5.54 -6.19
CA ARG A 213 9.29 5.48 -7.03
C ARG A 213 10.44 4.87 -6.25
N ILE A 214 10.57 5.26 -4.98
CA ILE A 214 11.61 4.74 -4.11
C ILE A 214 11.42 3.27 -3.81
N GLU A 215 10.18 2.79 -3.70
CA GLU A 215 9.87 1.36 -3.58
C GLU A 215 10.34 0.61 -4.82
N LYS A 216 9.95 1.06 -6.02
CA LYS A 216 10.38 0.43 -7.27
C LYS A 216 11.91 0.36 -7.41
N GLU A 217 12.61 1.43 -7.03
CA GLU A 217 14.07 1.46 -7.06
C GLU A 217 14.68 0.55 -5.99
N PHE A 218 14.09 0.47 -4.79
CA PHE A 218 14.52 -0.43 -3.71
C PHE A 218 14.33 -1.91 -4.09
N GLU A 219 13.18 -2.24 -4.66
CA GLU A 219 12.84 -3.59 -5.16
C GLU A 219 13.83 -4.10 -6.22
N ALA A 220 14.42 -3.18 -6.99
CA ALA A 220 15.43 -3.49 -8.00
C ALA A 220 16.84 -3.77 -7.43
N THR A 221 17.06 -3.68 -6.11
CA THR A 221 18.37 -3.85 -5.45
C THR A 221 18.50 -5.19 -4.70
N ASP A 222 19.59 -5.32 -3.92
CA ASP A 222 19.90 -6.41 -2.97
C ASP A 222 19.12 -6.33 -1.64
N LYS A 223 18.25 -5.33 -1.46
CA LYS A 223 17.32 -5.14 -0.34
C LYS A 223 17.96 -5.34 1.04
N ARG A 224 18.63 -4.31 1.55
CA ARG A 224 19.24 -4.35 2.88
C ARG A 224 18.31 -3.80 3.94
N TYR A 225 18.26 -4.50 5.07
CA TYR A 225 17.63 -4.04 6.30
C TYR A 225 18.66 -3.95 7.42
N PHE A 226 18.46 -3.04 8.36
CA PHE A 226 19.38 -2.81 9.47
C PHE A 226 19.01 -3.71 10.66
N PHE A 227 19.81 -4.75 10.90
CA PHE A 227 19.62 -5.68 12.00
C PHE A 227 20.27 -5.14 13.26
N VAL A 228 19.56 -5.18 14.37
CA VAL A 228 20.08 -4.78 15.68
C VAL A 228 19.95 -5.94 16.67
N PRO A 229 20.97 -6.18 17.53
CA PRO A 229 20.90 -7.25 18.51
C PRO A 229 19.94 -6.90 19.65
N CYS A 230 19.23 -7.91 20.16
CA CYS A 230 18.56 -7.81 21.45
C CYS A 230 19.60 -7.66 22.58
N PRO A 231 19.47 -6.68 23.49
CA PRO A 231 20.41 -6.49 24.59
C PRO A 231 20.39 -7.63 25.62
N HIS A 232 19.35 -8.47 25.60
CA HIS A 232 19.19 -9.58 26.55
C HIS A 232 19.69 -10.92 26.01
N CYS A 233 19.43 -11.24 24.73
CA CYS A 233 19.75 -12.54 24.13
C CYS A 233 20.71 -12.48 22.92
N ASN A 234 21.13 -11.30 22.48
CA ASN A 234 21.98 -11.07 21.30
C ASN A 234 21.40 -11.56 19.95
N TYR A 235 20.12 -11.94 19.88
CA TYR A 235 19.46 -12.25 18.62
C TYR A 235 19.32 -10.98 17.76
N TYR A 236 19.80 -11.05 16.51
CA TYR A 236 19.75 -9.92 15.56
C TYR A 236 18.42 -9.89 14.82
N GLN A 237 17.71 -8.77 14.92
CA GLN A 237 16.37 -8.60 14.37
C GLN A 237 16.19 -7.22 13.73
N VAL A 238 15.22 -7.11 12.82
CA VAL A 238 14.72 -5.83 12.31
C VAL A 238 13.62 -5.33 13.24
N LEU A 239 13.64 -4.05 13.60
CA LEU A 239 12.60 -3.44 14.42
C LEU A 239 11.31 -3.32 13.61
N LYS A 240 10.29 -4.08 14.02
CA LYS A 240 8.96 -4.07 13.41
C LYS A 240 7.96 -3.38 14.33
N TRP A 241 6.99 -2.66 13.75
CA TRP A 241 5.91 -2.03 14.51
C TRP A 241 5.13 -3.03 15.37
N SER A 242 4.88 -4.24 14.86
CA SER A 242 4.13 -5.29 15.57
C SER A 242 4.74 -5.68 16.92
N GLN A 243 6.04 -5.43 17.12
CA GLN A 243 6.77 -5.72 18.35
C GLN A 243 6.81 -4.54 19.33
N ILE A 244 6.37 -3.35 18.93
CA ILE A 244 6.16 -2.23 19.86
C ILE A 244 4.85 -2.49 20.60
N LYS A 245 4.93 -2.63 21.93
CA LYS A 245 3.79 -2.87 22.82
C LYS A 245 3.66 -1.73 23.82
N TRP A 246 2.42 -1.46 24.22
CA TRP A 246 2.06 -0.47 25.22
C TRP A 246 0.77 -0.91 25.91
N GLU A 247 0.53 -0.43 27.12
CA GLU A 247 -0.58 -0.81 27.97
C GLU A 247 -1.62 0.31 28.06
N ASN A 248 -2.91 -0.05 28.14
CA ASN A 248 -4.00 0.87 28.45
C ASN A 248 -4.09 2.14 27.58
N ASN A 249 -3.67 2.08 26.31
CA ASN A 249 -3.52 3.25 25.42
C ASN A 249 -2.59 4.35 25.98
N ASP A 250 -1.72 4.03 26.94
CA ASP A 250 -0.72 4.95 27.47
C ASP A 250 0.59 4.84 26.70
N SER A 251 0.90 5.84 25.88
CA SER A 251 2.13 5.88 25.08
C SER A 251 3.41 5.86 25.92
N ARG A 252 3.37 6.28 27.19
CA ARG A 252 4.55 6.29 28.09
C ARG A 252 5.03 4.89 28.45
N THR A 253 4.18 3.89 28.28
CA THR A 253 4.52 2.47 28.55
C THR A 253 5.12 1.77 27.32
N ALA A 254 5.33 2.51 26.22
CA ALA A 254 5.82 1.95 24.96
C ALA A 254 7.20 1.30 25.11
N HIS A 255 7.27 0.02 24.74
CA HIS A 255 8.49 -0.78 24.77
C HIS A 255 8.51 -1.75 23.58
N TYR A 256 9.70 -2.23 23.23
CA TYR A 256 9.86 -3.24 22.18
C TYR A 256 9.96 -4.64 22.81
N VAL A 257 9.27 -5.63 22.24
CA VAL A 257 9.37 -7.03 22.68
C VAL A 257 10.24 -7.82 21.70
N CYS A 258 11.33 -8.42 22.18
CA CYS A 258 12.21 -9.24 21.33
C CYS A 258 11.45 -10.41 20.67
N THR A 259 11.71 -10.68 19.39
CA THR A 259 11.04 -11.77 18.67
C THR A 259 11.48 -13.17 19.10
N GLU A 260 12.66 -13.29 19.70
CA GLU A 260 13.24 -14.57 20.12
C GLU A 260 13.01 -14.85 21.60
N CYS A 261 13.50 -13.99 22.50
CA CYS A 261 13.43 -14.23 23.94
C CYS A 261 12.22 -13.58 24.63
N SER A 262 11.33 -12.91 23.88
CA SER A 262 10.16 -12.18 24.39
C SER A 262 10.46 -11.13 25.49
N SER A 263 11.74 -10.78 25.70
CA SER A 263 12.14 -9.83 26.74
C SER A 263 11.77 -8.40 26.34
N LYS A 264 11.40 -7.60 27.36
CA LYS A 264 11.11 -6.18 27.24
C LYS A 264 12.40 -5.40 26.98
N ILE A 265 12.40 -4.59 25.93
CA ILE A 265 13.47 -3.67 25.56
C ILE A 265 12.92 -2.25 25.67
N GLU A 266 13.62 -1.42 26.44
CA GLU A 266 13.24 -0.02 26.67
C GLU A 266 13.91 0.91 25.65
N ASN A 267 13.29 2.06 25.36
CA ASN A 267 13.76 3.00 24.34
C ASN A 267 15.22 3.46 24.58
N HIS A 268 15.67 3.56 25.85
CA HIS A 268 17.05 3.97 26.18
C HIS A 268 18.10 2.92 25.75
N GLN A 269 17.72 1.66 25.59
CA GLN A 269 18.62 0.59 25.15
C GLN A 269 18.93 0.67 23.64
N LYS A 270 18.20 1.50 22.87
CA LYS A 270 18.47 1.70 21.44
C LYS A 270 19.91 2.14 21.15
N THR A 271 20.57 2.88 22.04
CA THR A 271 21.96 3.31 21.83
C THR A 271 22.88 2.11 21.61
N GLU A 272 22.88 1.15 22.52
CA GLU A 272 23.70 -0.07 22.41
C GLU A 272 23.28 -0.91 21.19
N MET A 273 21.97 -1.03 20.95
CA MET A 273 21.43 -1.78 19.81
C MET A 273 21.90 -1.22 18.46
N LEU A 274 21.88 0.11 18.31
CA LEU A 274 22.27 0.79 17.08
C LEU A 274 23.78 0.72 16.85
N GLU A 275 24.59 0.89 17.90
CA GLU A 275 26.06 0.79 17.82
C GLU A 275 26.54 -0.57 17.31
N ARG A 276 25.81 -1.63 17.67
CA ARG A 276 26.09 -3.02 17.27
C ARG A 276 25.28 -3.46 16.04
N GLY A 277 24.52 -2.56 15.43
CA GLY A 277 23.67 -2.88 14.29
C GLY A 277 24.45 -3.03 12.99
N GLU A 278 23.92 -3.86 12.08
CA GLU A 278 24.54 -4.11 10.78
C GLU A 278 23.51 -4.25 9.66
N TRP A 279 23.88 -3.82 8.45
CA TRP A 279 23.07 -4.03 7.27
C TRP A 279 23.26 -5.46 6.74
N ARG A 280 22.15 -6.15 6.49
CA ARG A 280 22.17 -7.46 5.82
C ARG A 280 21.30 -7.42 4.58
N ALA A 281 21.84 -7.87 3.45
CA ALA A 281 21.10 -8.04 2.21
C ALA A 281 20.16 -9.25 2.34
N THR A 282 18.91 -9.10 1.90
CA THR A 282 17.94 -10.21 1.86
C THR A 282 17.80 -10.82 0.47
N GLU A 283 18.40 -10.21 -0.55
CA GLU A 283 18.40 -10.71 -1.93
C GLU A 283 19.83 -10.84 -2.45
N ALA A 284 20.14 -11.96 -3.11
CA ALA A 284 21.44 -12.20 -3.72
C ALA A 284 21.50 -11.51 -5.10
N LYS A 285 21.71 -10.19 -5.10
CA LYS A 285 22.02 -9.41 -6.31
C LYS A 285 23.39 -8.77 -6.18
N GLU A 286 24.30 -9.12 -7.08
CA GLU A 286 25.65 -8.56 -7.08
C GLU A 286 25.73 -7.18 -7.75
N GLY A 287 26.71 -6.39 -7.32
CA GLY A 287 27.52 -5.55 -8.21
C GLY A 287 27.30 -4.05 -8.13
N GLU A 288 26.13 -3.55 -8.54
CA GLU A 288 26.04 -2.14 -8.95
C GLU A 288 24.97 -1.32 -8.22
N LYS A 289 23.98 -1.98 -7.60
CA LYS A 289 22.85 -1.31 -6.94
C LYS A 289 22.68 -1.83 -5.52
N LYS A 290 22.81 -0.94 -4.55
CA LYS A 290 22.56 -1.24 -3.13
C LYS A 290 21.31 -0.52 -2.66
N GLY A 291 20.37 -1.24 -2.06
CA GLY A 291 19.16 -0.65 -1.50
C GLY A 291 19.11 -0.82 0.00
N PHE A 292 18.68 0.23 0.68
CA PHE A 292 18.61 0.30 2.13
C PHE A 292 17.19 0.69 2.53
N HIS A 293 16.62 -0.03 3.49
CA HIS A 293 15.35 0.31 4.12
C HIS A 293 15.52 0.56 5.62
N LEU A 294 14.98 1.67 6.12
CA LEU A 294 15.03 1.99 7.55
C LEU A 294 13.78 2.74 8.03
N SER A 295 13.18 2.25 9.10
CA SER A 295 12.08 2.92 9.80
C SER A 295 12.59 4.01 10.75
N SER A 296 11.76 5.02 11.04
CA SER A 296 12.00 5.99 12.11
C SER A 296 12.01 5.37 13.52
N LEU A 297 11.60 4.11 13.68
CA LEU A 297 11.76 3.37 14.94
C LEU A 297 13.23 3.23 15.37
N TYR A 298 14.17 3.30 14.42
CA TYR A 298 15.61 3.30 14.63
C TYR A 298 16.19 4.67 15.01
N SER A 299 15.33 5.70 15.12
CA SER A 299 15.78 7.03 15.50
C SER A 299 16.53 6.99 16.85
N PRO A 300 17.72 7.60 16.93
CA PRO A 300 18.54 7.66 18.14
C PRO A 300 17.80 8.18 19.37
N VAL A 301 18.28 7.79 20.55
CA VAL A 301 17.76 8.31 21.82
C VAL A 301 17.95 9.82 21.89
N GLY A 302 16.89 10.53 22.32
CA GLY A 302 16.81 11.99 22.35
C GLY A 302 16.13 12.61 21.12
N TRP A 303 15.85 11.82 20.07
CA TRP A 303 15.09 12.25 18.90
C TRP A 303 13.69 11.59 18.92
N TYR A 304 13.21 11.06 17.80
CA TYR A 304 11.94 10.37 17.72
C TYR A 304 11.94 9.07 18.56
N SER A 305 11.07 9.01 19.58
CA SER A 305 11.01 7.92 20.55
C SER A 305 9.91 6.92 20.23
N TRP A 306 9.98 5.69 20.79
CA TRP A 306 8.87 4.74 20.65
C TRP A 306 7.59 5.22 21.33
N GLN A 307 7.69 5.99 22.42
CA GLN A 307 6.55 6.68 23.01
C GLN A 307 5.88 7.61 21.99
N GLN A 308 6.66 8.44 21.29
CA GLN A 308 6.11 9.36 20.30
C GLN A 308 5.54 8.63 19.09
N ALA A 309 6.17 7.53 18.67
CA ALA A 309 5.62 6.65 17.63
C ALA A 309 4.23 6.09 18.00
N VAL A 310 4.04 5.69 19.26
CA VAL A 310 2.74 5.24 19.78
C VAL A 310 1.73 6.38 19.87
N GLU A 311 2.14 7.56 20.33
CA GLU A 311 1.26 8.73 20.36
C GLU A 311 0.76 9.11 18.95
N ASP A 312 1.67 9.20 17.99
CA ASP A 312 1.33 9.50 16.60
C ASP A 312 0.44 8.40 15.99
N PHE A 313 0.70 7.13 16.31
CA PHE A 313 -0.15 6.02 15.87
C PHE A 313 -1.55 6.06 16.47
N LEU A 314 -1.67 6.35 17.77
CA LEU A 314 -2.95 6.42 18.46
C LEU A 314 -3.82 7.55 17.93
N HIS A 315 -3.21 8.66 17.51
CA HIS A 315 -3.90 9.73 16.79
C HIS A 315 -4.22 9.32 15.34
N ALA A 316 -3.29 8.67 14.65
CA ALA A 316 -3.43 8.31 13.25
C ALA A 316 -4.47 7.20 12.99
N LYS A 317 -4.60 6.22 13.90
CA LYS A 317 -5.51 5.06 13.72
C LYS A 317 -6.99 5.44 13.59
N GLU A 318 -7.37 6.65 13.99
CA GLU A 318 -8.75 7.15 13.88
C GLU A 318 -9.12 7.58 12.45
N SER A 319 -8.13 7.78 11.57
CA SER A 319 -8.34 8.21 10.19
C SER A 319 -7.42 7.47 9.23
N GLU A 320 -7.99 6.84 8.20
CA GLU A 320 -7.22 6.14 7.17
C GLU A 320 -6.18 7.04 6.48
N GLN A 321 -6.50 8.32 6.29
CA GLN A 321 -5.57 9.28 5.71
C GLN A 321 -4.38 9.56 6.64
N LEU A 322 -4.63 9.68 7.95
CA LEU A 322 -3.56 9.90 8.93
C LEU A 322 -2.73 8.63 9.12
N LEU A 323 -3.37 7.45 9.12
CA LEU A 323 -2.69 6.16 9.21
C LEU A 323 -1.77 5.93 8.01
N LYS A 324 -2.23 6.28 6.81
CA LYS A 324 -1.40 6.27 5.59
C LYS A 324 -0.15 7.14 5.75
N VAL A 325 -0.33 8.40 6.18
CA VAL A 325 0.80 9.30 6.43
C VAL A 325 1.75 8.68 7.44
N TRP A 326 1.23 8.18 8.56
CA TRP A 326 2.04 7.59 9.61
C TRP A 326 2.81 6.34 9.15
N ILE A 327 2.23 5.43 8.36
CA ILE A 327 2.96 4.27 7.82
C ILE A 327 4.08 4.73 6.87
N ASN A 328 3.77 5.65 5.96
CA ASN A 328 4.73 6.16 4.99
C ASN A 328 5.88 6.91 5.65
N THR A 329 5.59 7.76 6.63
CA THR A 329 6.61 8.61 7.25
C THR A 329 7.26 7.94 8.46
N THR A 330 6.58 7.17 9.29
CA THR A 330 7.19 6.57 10.49
C THR A 330 7.81 5.21 10.20
N LEU A 331 7.08 4.32 9.50
CA LEU A 331 7.61 3.00 9.17
C LEU A 331 8.53 3.04 7.96
N GLY A 332 8.38 4.06 7.11
CA GLY A 332 9.10 4.07 5.83
C GLY A 332 8.61 2.96 4.92
N GLU A 333 7.36 2.52 5.09
CA GLU A 333 6.72 1.45 4.33
C GLU A 333 5.69 2.05 3.38
N THR A 334 5.47 1.39 2.24
CA THR A 334 4.41 1.80 1.33
C THR A 334 3.04 1.51 1.90
N TRP A 335 2.11 2.43 1.65
CA TRP A 335 0.73 2.21 2.02
C TRP A 335 0.08 1.39 0.93
N VAL A 336 -0.41 0.22 1.31
CA VAL A 336 -1.26 -0.59 0.45
C VAL A 336 -2.65 0.01 0.56
N ASP A 337 -3.06 0.75 -0.47
CA ASP A 337 -4.46 1.17 -0.57
C ASP A 337 -5.32 -0.10 -0.55
N LYS A 338 -6.40 -0.06 0.24
CA LYS A 338 -7.42 -1.10 0.35
C LYS A 338 -7.89 -1.54 -1.04
N GLY A 339 -7.24 -2.56 -1.62
CA GLY A 339 -7.46 -2.95 -3.02
C GLY A 339 -6.34 -3.77 -3.68
N GLU A 340 -5.27 -4.17 -2.98
CA GLU A 340 -4.31 -5.14 -3.54
C GLU A 340 -4.98 -6.48 -3.80
N VAL A 341 -4.94 -6.89 -5.07
CA VAL A 341 -5.58 -8.12 -5.54
C VAL A 341 -4.65 -9.28 -5.26
N PRO A 342 -5.06 -10.28 -4.46
CA PRO A 342 -4.23 -11.44 -4.16
C PRO A 342 -3.79 -12.19 -5.44
N ASP A 343 -2.62 -12.84 -5.40
CA ASP A 343 -2.25 -13.77 -6.46
C ASP A 343 -3.22 -14.96 -6.48
N TRP A 344 -3.87 -15.18 -7.62
CA TRP A 344 -4.79 -16.30 -7.84
C TRP A 344 -4.15 -17.66 -7.50
N LYS A 345 -2.83 -17.81 -7.65
CA LYS A 345 -2.13 -19.05 -7.28
C LYS A 345 -2.14 -19.30 -5.77
N GLN A 346 -2.03 -18.26 -4.97
CA GLN A 346 -2.09 -18.40 -3.51
C GLN A 346 -3.49 -18.83 -3.07
N LEU A 347 -4.53 -18.22 -3.65
CA LEU A 347 -5.92 -18.62 -3.39
C LEU A 347 -6.19 -20.05 -3.86
N PHE A 348 -5.65 -20.43 -5.02
CA PHE A 348 -5.73 -21.78 -5.58
C PHE A 348 -5.09 -22.80 -4.61
N ASN A 349 -3.93 -22.50 -4.03
CA ASN A 349 -3.26 -23.42 -3.11
C ASN A 349 -3.92 -23.48 -1.71
N ARG A 350 -4.76 -22.49 -1.37
CA ARG A 350 -5.48 -22.39 -0.09
C ARG A 350 -6.83 -23.11 -0.08
N ARG A 351 -7.20 -23.77 -1.17
CA ARG A 351 -8.48 -24.49 -1.23
C ARG A 351 -8.58 -25.56 -0.16
N GLU A 352 -9.81 -25.81 0.25
CA GLU A 352 -10.14 -26.78 1.28
C GLU A 352 -10.95 -27.93 0.69
N PHE A 353 -10.85 -29.08 1.35
CA PHE A 353 -11.59 -30.27 0.94
C PHE A 353 -12.99 -30.24 1.56
N PHE A 354 -13.97 -29.75 0.80
CA PHE A 354 -15.39 -29.91 1.10
C PHE A 354 -16.19 -30.06 -0.20
N GLN A 355 -17.31 -30.78 -0.12
CA GLN A 355 -18.13 -31.09 -1.28
C GLN A 355 -18.89 -29.85 -1.78
N ILE A 356 -18.81 -29.58 -3.08
CA ILE A 356 -19.57 -28.50 -3.73
C ILE A 356 -21.07 -28.78 -3.55
N GLY A 357 -21.81 -27.76 -3.13
CA GLY A 357 -23.23 -27.85 -2.79
C GLY A 357 -23.52 -28.21 -1.33
N THR A 358 -22.50 -28.48 -0.51
CA THR A 358 -22.66 -28.78 0.92
C THR A 358 -22.42 -27.54 1.76
N VAL A 359 -23.34 -27.26 2.69
CA VAL A 359 -23.23 -26.12 3.61
C VAL A 359 -22.40 -26.51 4.84
N PRO A 360 -21.38 -25.74 5.25
CA PRO A 360 -20.53 -26.08 6.39
C PRO A 360 -21.32 -26.11 7.70
N LYS A 361 -20.85 -26.90 8.67
CA LYS A 361 -21.42 -26.91 10.02
C LYS A 361 -21.27 -25.53 10.68
N GLY A 362 -22.39 -24.84 10.94
CA GLY A 362 -22.36 -23.59 11.69
C GLY A 362 -23.62 -22.75 11.55
N GLU A 363 -23.56 -21.56 12.16
CA GLU A 363 -24.58 -20.53 12.09
C GLU A 363 -24.37 -19.69 10.83
N VAL A 364 -24.83 -20.21 9.69
CA VAL A 364 -24.64 -19.58 8.38
C VAL A 364 -25.95 -19.24 7.69
N VAL A 365 -25.90 -18.25 6.80
CA VAL A 365 -27.01 -17.87 5.91
C VAL A 365 -26.54 -17.86 4.46
N LEU A 366 -27.37 -18.38 3.55
CA LEU A 366 -27.06 -18.43 2.13
C LEU A 366 -27.54 -17.18 1.39
N THR A 367 -26.66 -16.57 0.61
CA THR A 367 -27.03 -15.60 -0.42
C THR A 367 -26.48 -16.02 -1.77
N ALA A 368 -27.01 -15.43 -2.84
CA ALA A 368 -26.52 -15.67 -4.19
C ALA A 368 -26.35 -14.37 -4.96
N GLY A 369 -25.36 -14.35 -5.84
CA GLY A 369 -25.14 -13.29 -6.82
C GLY A 369 -25.20 -13.86 -8.23
N VAL A 370 -25.91 -13.18 -9.11
CA VAL A 370 -26.13 -13.59 -10.50
C VAL A 370 -25.62 -12.51 -11.42
N ASP A 371 -24.68 -12.87 -12.28
CA ASP A 371 -24.21 -12.05 -13.39
C ASP A 371 -24.88 -12.50 -14.70
N VAL A 372 -25.41 -11.54 -15.45
CA VAL A 372 -26.25 -11.80 -16.64
C VAL A 372 -25.45 -11.48 -17.89
N GLN A 373 -25.17 -12.49 -18.71
CA GLN A 373 -24.47 -12.34 -19.97
C GLN A 373 -25.43 -12.54 -21.16
N LYS A 374 -24.94 -12.36 -22.38
CA LYS A 374 -25.76 -12.56 -23.59
C LYS A 374 -26.21 -14.01 -23.76
N ASP A 375 -25.33 -14.95 -23.46
CA ASP A 375 -25.47 -16.37 -23.79
C ASP A 375 -25.56 -17.30 -22.58
N ARG A 376 -25.56 -16.74 -21.36
CA ARG A 376 -25.61 -17.50 -20.11
C ARG A 376 -25.97 -16.66 -18.89
N LEU A 377 -26.32 -17.34 -17.80
CA LEU A 377 -26.36 -16.79 -16.45
C LEU A 377 -25.27 -17.45 -15.61
N GLU A 378 -24.44 -16.65 -14.95
CA GLU A 378 -23.47 -17.16 -13.99
C GLU A 378 -23.96 -16.86 -12.57
N VAL A 379 -23.88 -17.85 -11.69
CA VAL A 379 -24.41 -17.74 -10.33
C VAL A 379 -23.40 -18.28 -9.33
N GLU A 380 -23.14 -17.50 -8.29
CA GLU A 380 -22.44 -17.99 -7.11
C GLU A 380 -23.35 -17.98 -5.88
N VAL A 381 -23.38 -19.11 -5.16
CA VAL A 381 -24.03 -19.28 -3.86
C VAL A 381 -22.98 -19.24 -2.76
N VAL A 382 -23.19 -18.36 -1.78
CA VAL A 382 -22.23 -18.09 -0.70
C VAL A 382 -22.90 -18.25 0.65
N ALA A 383 -22.30 -19.03 1.53
CA ALA A 383 -22.66 -19.08 2.94
C ALA A 383 -21.88 -18.02 3.70
N TRP A 384 -22.58 -17.24 4.53
CA TRP A 384 -21.98 -16.21 5.39
C TRP A 384 -22.17 -16.59 6.85
N GLY A 385 -21.07 -16.64 7.59
CA GLY A 385 -21.05 -16.85 9.04
C GLY A 385 -20.86 -15.55 9.81
N LYS A 386 -20.63 -15.69 11.12
CA LYS A 386 -20.25 -14.59 12.01
C LYS A 386 -18.96 -13.92 11.53
N SER A 387 -18.80 -12.64 11.86
CA SER A 387 -17.57 -11.88 11.59
C SER A 387 -17.12 -11.88 10.11
N ARG A 388 -18.06 -12.02 9.16
CA ARG A 388 -17.84 -12.04 7.70
C ARG A 388 -17.02 -13.22 7.18
N GLU A 389 -16.87 -14.28 7.96
CA GLU A 389 -16.37 -15.55 7.44
C GLU A 389 -17.33 -16.08 6.36
N SER A 390 -16.78 -16.62 5.26
CA SER A 390 -17.59 -16.97 4.09
C SER A 390 -17.11 -18.23 3.39
N TRP A 391 -18.05 -19.00 2.84
CA TRP A 391 -17.79 -20.22 2.07
C TRP A 391 -18.45 -20.11 0.70
N SER A 392 -17.67 -20.31 -0.37
CA SER A 392 -18.27 -20.55 -1.69
C SER A 392 -18.88 -21.94 -1.70
N ILE A 393 -20.21 -22.03 -1.78
CA ILE A 393 -20.94 -23.31 -1.70
C ILE A 393 -21.07 -23.93 -3.07
N ASP A 394 -21.45 -23.12 -4.06
CA ASP A 394 -21.70 -23.59 -5.42
C ASP A 394 -21.52 -22.45 -6.41
N TYR A 395 -20.99 -22.76 -7.58
CA TYR A 395 -20.88 -21.84 -8.71
C TYR A 395 -21.35 -22.56 -9.97
N ARG A 396 -22.40 -22.02 -10.59
CA ARG A 396 -23.08 -22.62 -11.74
C ARG A 396 -23.12 -21.67 -12.92
N VAL A 397 -22.97 -22.24 -14.11
CA VAL A 397 -23.15 -21.54 -15.39
C VAL A 397 -24.36 -22.18 -16.08
N PHE A 398 -25.42 -21.39 -16.29
CA PHE A 398 -26.60 -21.78 -17.04
C PHE A 398 -26.51 -21.24 -18.46
N GLU A 399 -26.00 -22.06 -19.37
CA GLU A 399 -25.90 -21.75 -20.79
C GLU A 399 -27.30 -21.59 -21.43
N GLY A 400 -27.47 -20.56 -22.26
CA GLY A 400 -28.66 -20.28 -23.03
C GLY A 400 -28.95 -18.78 -23.21
N ASP A 401 -29.74 -18.45 -24.23
CA ASP A 401 -30.13 -17.07 -24.53
C ASP A 401 -30.92 -16.44 -23.36
N THR A 402 -30.42 -15.32 -22.81
CA THR A 402 -31.05 -14.61 -21.70
C THR A 402 -32.32 -13.85 -22.10
N GLY A 403 -32.60 -13.71 -23.40
CA GLY A 403 -33.92 -13.32 -23.91
C GLY A 403 -34.97 -14.44 -23.85
N GLY A 404 -34.54 -15.70 -23.78
CA GLY A 404 -35.40 -16.88 -23.68
C GLY A 404 -35.81 -17.20 -22.24
N ARG A 405 -36.82 -18.06 -22.03
CA ARG A 405 -37.33 -18.41 -20.68
C ARG A 405 -36.56 -19.53 -19.97
N GLU A 406 -35.78 -20.32 -20.70
CA GLU A 406 -35.18 -21.55 -20.19
C GLU A 406 -34.18 -21.28 -19.06
N VAL A 407 -33.22 -20.38 -19.28
CA VAL A 407 -32.19 -20.02 -18.29
C VAL A 407 -32.78 -19.43 -17.01
N TRP A 408 -33.84 -18.62 -17.15
CA TRP A 408 -34.57 -18.06 -16.01
C TRP A 408 -35.36 -19.13 -15.23
N GLY A 409 -35.84 -20.18 -15.89
CA GLY A 409 -36.44 -21.35 -15.25
C GLY A 409 -35.43 -22.10 -14.38
N LYS A 410 -34.22 -22.36 -14.91
CA LYS A 410 -33.11 -22.96 -14.15
C LYS A 410 -32.70 -22.10 -12.94
N LEU A 411 -32.71 -20.77 -13.10
CA LEU A 411 -32.45 -19.85 -11.98
C LEU A 411 -33.56 -19.93 -10.90
N SER A 412 -34.82 -20.03 -11.30
CA SER A 412 -35.96 -20.24 -10.38
C SER A 412 -35.87 -21.57 -9.65
N GLU A 413 -35.40 -22.63 -10.30
CA GLU A 413 -35.14 -23.92 -9.66
C GLU A 413 -34.03 -23.79 -8.61
N LEU A 414 -32.93 -23.12 -8.93
CA LEU A 414 -31.84 -22.87 -7.99
C LEU A 414 -32.29 -22.03 -6.78
N LEU A 415 -33.11 -21.00 -6.99
CA LEU A 415 -33.67 -20.19 -5.89
C LEU A 415 -34.51 -21.02 -4.91
N ASN A 416 -35.15 -22.09 -5.38
CA ASN A 416 -35.98 -23.00 -4.58
C ASN A 416 -35.26 -24.29 -4.21
N HIS A 417 -33.96 -24.41 -4.52
CA HIS A 417 -33.17 -25.58 -4.16
C HIS A 417 -32.86 -25.60 -2.66
N HIS A 418 -33.00 -26.79 -2.06
CA HIS A 418 -32.66 -27.06 -0.67
C HIS A 418 -31.25 -27.64 -0.61
N PHE A 419 -30.30 -26.86 -0.11
CA PHE A 419 -28.92 -27.28 0.12
C PHE A 419 -28.84 -28.05 1.44
N ILE A 420 -28.11 -29.16 1.46
CA ILE A 420 -27.94 -29.97 2.67
C ILE A 420 -26.63 -29.58 3.35
N GLY A 421 -26.70 -29.22 4.63
CA GLY A 421 -25.51 -28.96 5.43
C GLY A 421 -24.87 -30.23 5.99
N GLU A 422 -23.62 -30.13 6.43
CA GLU A 422 -22.92 -31.22 7.13
C GLU A 422 -23.62 -31.68 8.42
N ASN A 423 -24.47 -30.81 8.99
CA ASN A 423 -25.34 -31.09 10.13
C ASN A 423 -26.66 -31.77 9.76
N GLY A 424 -26.91 -32.03 8.46
CA GLY A 424 -28.16 -32.59 7.93
C GLY A 424 -29.34 -31.61 7.92
N LEU A 425 -29.11 -30.31 8.14
CA LEU A 425 -30.15 -29.29 7.99
C LEU A 425 -30.31 -28.86 6.53
N GLU A 426 -31.52 -28.44 6.18
CA GLU A 426 -31.82 -27.86 4.87
C GLU A 426 -31.67 -26.34 4.91
N TYR A 427 -30.92 -25.82 3.95
CA TYR A 427 -30.67 -24.40 3.75
C TYR A 427 -31.24 -23.96 2.40
N MET A 428 -31.85 -22.79 2.36
CA MET A 428 -32.28 -22.15 1.12
C MET A 428 -31.60 -20.81 0.96
N ILE A 429 -31.47 -20.36 -0.29
CA ILE A 429 -31.01 -19.01 -0.62
C ILE A 429 -31.99 -18.00 0.00
N SER A 430 -31.48 -17.20 0.94
CA SER A 430 -32.27 -16.21 1.68
C SER A 430 -32.42 -14.89 0.92
N MET A 431 -31.43 -14.55 0.08
CA MET A 431 -31.48 -13.41 -0.82
C MET A 431 -30.59 -13.65 -2.04
N MET A 432 -31.12 -13.38 -3.23
CA MET A 432 -30.42 -13.47 -4.51
C MET A 432 -30.40 -12.09 -5.18
N ALA A 433 -29.21 -11.57 -5.46
CA ALA A 433 -29.00 -10.35 -6.22
C ALA A 433 -28.75 -10.68 -7.70
N VAL A 434 -29.57 -10.12 -8.59
CA VAL A 434 -29.47 -10.34 -10.03
C VAL A 434 -29.09 -9.05 -10.72
N ASP A 435 -27.97 -9.05 -11.46
CA ASP A 435 -27.52 -7.86 -12.18
C ASP A 435 -28.50 -7.49 -13.29
N ALA A 436 -28.81 -6.20 -13.36
CA ALA A 436 -29.65 -5.61 -14.39
C ALA A 436 -28.85 -4.73 -15.35
N GLY A 437 -27.52 -4.92 -15.41
CA GLY A 437 -26.61 -4.27 -16.36
C GLY A 437 -26.81 -4.74 -17.80
N TYR A 438 -27.19 -6.00 -18.00
CA TYR A 438 -27.59 -6.60 -19.27
C TYR A 438 -29.00 -7.22 -19.17
N ALA A 439 -29.70 -7.41 -20.30
CA ALA A 439 -31.07 -7.96 -20.37
C ALA A 439 -32.02 -7.39 -19.29
N THR A 440 -31.98 -6.06 -19.13
CA THR A 440 -32.58 -5.35 -17.99
C THR A 440 -34.08 -5.66 -17.85
N GLN A 441 -34.81 -5.79 -18.95
CA GLN A 441 -36.25 -6.01 -18.92
C GLN A 441 -36.60 -7.44 -18.50
N GLU A 442 -35.79 -8.41 -18.90
CA GLU A 442 -35.90 -9.84 -18.58
C GLU A 442 -35.63 -10.06 -17.10
N VAL A 443 -34.56 -9.45 -16.58
CA VAL A 443 -34.25 -9.40 -15.13
C VAL A 443 -35.44 -8.83 -14.37
N TYR A 444 -35.98 -7.71 -14.82
CA TYR A 444 -37.13 -7.07 -14.17
C TYR A 444 -38.37 -7.95 -14.19
N ASN A 445 -38.67 -8.60 -15.31
CA ASN A 445 -39.79 -9.51 -15.43
C ASN A 445 -39.65 -10.72 -14.49
N TRP A 446 -38.46 -11.31 -14.42
CA TRP A 446 -38.17 -12.44 -13.55
C TRP A 446 -38.25 -12.04 -12.06
N VAL A 447 -37.61 -10.94 -11.67
CA VAL A 447 -37.67 -10.43 -10.30
C VAL A 447 -39.11 -10.13 -9.90
N ARG A 448 -39.91 -9.53 -10.78
CA ARG A 448 -41.34 -9.26 -10.54
C ARG A 448 -42.12 -10.52 -10.24
N GLY A 449 -41.88 -11.60 -10.98
CA GLY A 449 -42.50 -12.91 -10.73
C GLY A 449 -42.16 -13.52 -9.36
N HIS A 450 -41.02 -13.13 -8.78
CA HIS A 450 -40.52 -13.69 -7.52
C HIS A 450 -40.55 -12.71 -6.34
N GLN A 451 -41.03 -11.46 -6.53
CA GLN A 451 -41.10 -10.44 -5.47
C GLN A 451 -41.92 -10.90 -4.25
N GLY A 452 -42.93 -11.76 -4.44
CA GLY A 452 -43.74 -12.32 -3.36
C GLY A 452 -42.95 -13.16 -2.37
N SER A 453 -41.79 -13.71 -2.78
CA SER A 453 -40.90 -14.47 -1.89
C SER A 453 -40.09 -13.59 -0.94
N GLY A 454 -39.84 -12.32 -1.31
CA GLY A 454 -38.92 -11.44 -0.59
C GLY A 454 -37.44 -11.86 -0.67
N ARG A 455 -37.09 -12.86 -1.50
CA ARG A 455 -35.74 -13.46 -1.58
C ARG A 455 -34.95 -13.04 -2.82
N VAL A 456 -35.45 -12.10 -3.62
CA VAL A 456 -34.80 -11.63 -4.85
C VAL A 456 -34.70 -10.11 -4.89
N MET A 457 -33.61 -9.62 -5.48
CA MET A 457 -33.40 -8.20 -5.71
C MET A 457 -32.71 -7.95 -7.05
N ALA A 458 -33.18 -6.93 -7.78
CA ALA A 458 -32.48 -6.42 -8.96
C ALA A 458 -31.40 -5.44 -8.52
N VAL A 459 -30.17 -5.64 -8.98
CA VAL A 459 -29.03 -4.78 -8.66
C VAL A 459 -28.44 -4.13 -9.91
N LYS A 460 -27.70 -3.05 -9.72
CA LYS A 460 -26.88 -2.45 -10.77
C LYS A 460 -25.58 -1.92 -10.19
N GLY A 461 -24.46 -2.35 -10.75
CA GLY A 461 -23.14 -1.86 -10.34
C GLY A 461 -22.94 -0.36 -10.59
N VAL A 462 -22.34 0.34 -9.63
CA VAL A 462 -22.01 1.77 -9.68
C VAL A 462 -20.59 2.00 -9.18
N ASN A 463 -19.71 2.47 -10.08
CA ASN A 463 -18.27 2.65 -9.78
C ASN A 463 -17.96 3.78 -8.78
N LYS A 464 -18.86 4.77 -8.63
CA LYS A 464 -18.67 5.96 -7.77
C LYS A 464 -19.68 6.04 -6.62
N ALA A 465 -20.08 4.90 -6.07
CA ALA A 465 -20.96 4.89 -4.91
C ALA A 465 -20.21 5.32 -3.64
N LEU A 466 -20.91 6.00 -2.72
CA LEU A 466 -20.37 6.40 -1.41
C LEU A 466 -20.59 5.32 -0.33
N VAL A 467 -21.42 4.32 -0.62
CA VAL A 467 -21.76 3.22 0.28
C VAL A 467 -21.80 1.89 -0.49
N PRO A 468 -21.53 0.73 0.16
CA PRO A 468 -21.55 -0.58 -0.50
C PRO A 468 -22.88 -0.93 -1.18
N LEU A 469 -24.01 -0.53 -0.56
CA LEU A 469 -25.35 -0.73 -1.09
C LEU A 469 -26.17 0.55 -0.84
N SER A 470 -26.60 1.20 -1.91
CA SER A 470 -27.39 2.44 -1.82
C SER A 470 -28.89 2.15 -1.68
N SER A 471 -29.65 3.16 -1.24
CA SER A 471 -31.11 3.09 -1.17
C SER A 471 -31.72 2.71 -2.53
N PRO A 472 -32.71 1.79 -2.55
CA PRO A 472 -33.30 1.34 -3.80
C PRO A 472 -34.11 2.44 -4.48
N SER A 473 -34.00 2.50 -5.81
CA SER A 473 -34.82 3.37 -6.64
C SER A 473 -35.92 2.58 -7.34
N ARG A 474 -37.12 3.17 -7.48
CA ARG A 474 -38.20 2.56 -8.26
C ARG A 474 -38.02 2.89 -9.74
N VAL A 475 -38.05 1.85 -10.58
CA VAL A 475 -37.84 1.97 -12.04
C VAL A 475 -39.14 2.09 -12.83
N ASP A 476 -40.25 1.51 -12.34
CA ASP A 476 -41.52 1.57 -13.05
C ASP A 476 -42.23 2.93 -12.86
N ILE A 477 -42.72 3.50 -13.97
CA ILE A 477 -43.38 4.81 -14.03
C ILE A 477 -44.80 4.63 -14.59
N THR A 478 -45.78 5.35 -14.04
CA THR A 478 -47.14 5.41 -14.59
C THR A 478 -47.18 6.23 -15.89
N VAL A 479 -48.27 6.10 -16.67
CA VAL A 479 -48.49 6.92 -17.88
C VAL A 479 -48.41 8.44 -17.58
N GLY A 480 -48.73 8.84 -16.35
CA GLY A 480 -48.60 10.23 -15.87
C GLY A 480 -47.24 10.61 -15.27
N GLY A 481 -46.18 9.82 -15.50
CA GLY A 481 -44.82 10.16 -15.05
C GLY A 481 -44.51 9.91 -13.58
N GLN A 482 -45.44 9.32 -12.80
CA GLN A 482 -45.24 9.06 -11.37
C GLN A 482 -44.68 7.66 -11.12
N LYS A 483 -43.76 7.53 -10.15
CA LYS A 483 -43.19 6.21 -9.80
C LYS A 483 -44.24 5.29 -9.16
N LEU A 484 -44.38 4.07 -9.69
CA LEU A 484 -45.33 3.07 -9.19
C LEU A 484 -45.00 2.63 -7.76
N LYS A 485 -45.95 2.76 -6.82
CA LYS A 485 -45.72 2.43 -5.39
C LYS A 485 -45.31 0.96 -5.15
N ARG A 486 -45.76 0.03 -6.00
CA ARG A 486 -45.38 -1.39 -5.99
C ARG A 486 -44.46 -1.78 -7.16
N GLY A 487 -43.82 -0.81 -7.80
CA GLY A 487 -42.90 -1.06 -8.90
C GLY A 487 -41.61 -1.74 -8.44
N ILE A 488 -40.86 -2.25 -9.41
CA ILE A 488 -39.55 -2.88 -9.18
C ILE A 488 -38.59 -1.90 -8.53
N LYS A 489 -37.83 -2.42 -7.57
CA LYS A 489 -36.75 -1.71 -6.87
C LYS A 489 -35.42 -2.13 -7.46
N LEU A 490 -34.70 -1.18 -8.02
CA LEU A 490 -33.31 -1.35 -8.45
C LEU A 490 -32.38 -0.83 -7.36
N TRP A 491 -31.47 -1.69 -6.90
CA TRP A 491 -30.50 -1.38 -5.86
C TRP A 491 -29.14 -1.03 -6.47
N PRO A 492 -28.65 0.21 -6.30
CA PRO A 492 -27.31 0.57 -6.74
C PRO A 492 -26.26 -0.07 -5.83
N VAL A 493 -25.35 -0.85 -6.41
CA VAL A 493 -24.28 -1.56 -5.70
C VAL A 493 -22.95 -0.84 -5.91
N GLY A 494 -22.28 -0.47 -4.82
CA GLY A 494 -20.96 0.16 -4.83
C GLY A 494 -19.85 -0.85 -5.13
N VAL A 495 -19.73 -1.25 -6.39
CA VAL A 495 -18.81 -2.33 -6.84
C VAL A 495 -17.37 -2.05 -6.45
N SER A 496 -16.90 -0.80 -6.53
CA SER A 496 -15.53 -0.44 -6.15
C SER A 496 -15.25 -0.68 -4.66
N ILE A 497 -16.22 -0.34 -3.79
CA ILE A 497 -16.09 -0.52 -2.33
C ILE A 497 -16.09 -2.01 -1.99
N LEU A 498 -17.01 -2.76 -2.60
CA LEU A 498 -17.12 -4.20 -2.35
C LEU A 498 -15.93 -4.98 -2.93
N LYS A 499 -15.34 -4.54 -4.05
CA LYS A 499 -14.09 -5.12 -4.61
C LYS A 499 -12.93 -4.90 -3.67
N SER A 500 -12.76 -3.68 -3.17
CA SER A 500 -11.78 -3.37 -2.12
C SER A 500 -11.97 -4.19 -0.85
N GLU A 501 -13.22 -4.35 -0.37
CA GLU A 501 -13.55 -5.18 0.79
C GLU A 501 -13.19 -6.65 0.53
N LEU A 502 -13.67 -7.22 -0.59
CA LEU A 502 -13.41 -8.60 -0.94
C LEU A 502 -11.92 -8.89 -1.04
N PHE A 503 -11.14 -8.06 -1.73
CA PHE A 503 -9.70 -8.31 -1.86
C PHE A 503 -8.94 -8.22 -0.53
N GLN A 504 -9.37 -7.36 0.40
CA GLN A 504 -8.85 -7.41 1.78
C GLN A 504 -9.13 -8.75 2.44
N LEU A 505 -10.37 -9.25 2.35
CA LEU A 505 -10.76 -10.54 2.94
C LEU A 505 -10.01 -11.70 2.31
N LEU A 506 -9.78 -11.66 0.99
CA LEU A 506 -9.03 -12.70 0.28
C LEU A 506 -7.56 -12.75 0.71
N ASN A 507 -6.95 -11.63 1.10
CA ASN A 507 -5.57 -11.55 1.60
C ASN A 507 -5.39 -12.04 3.04
N ILE A 508 -6.48 -12.33 3.77
CA ILE A 508 -6.39 -12.88 5.12
C ILE A 508 -5.82 -14.31 5.06
N LEU A 509 -4.71 -14.53 5.77
CA LEU A 509 -4.06 -15.83 5.89
C LEU A 509 -4.50 -16.51 7.18
N LYS A 510 -4.67 -17.83 7.13
CA LYS A 510 -4.95 -18.65 8.31
C LYS A 510 -3.64 -18.88 9.07
N GLU A 511 -3.58 -18.44 10.32
CA GLU A 511 -2.48 -18.73 11.25
C GLU A 511 -2.90 -19.90 12.15
N GLU A 512 -2.20 -21.04 12.06
CA GLU A 512 -2.44 -22.23 12.91
C GLU A 512 -3.89 -22.78 12.86
N GLU A 513 -4.43 -23.27 13.98
CA GLU A 513 -5.78 -23.85 14.09
C GLU A 513 -6.91 -22.82 14.13
N LYS A 514 -6.61 -21.52 14.31
CA LYS A 514 -7.64 -20.48 14.51
C LYS A 514 -7.94 -19.75 13.20
N VAL A 515 -9.19 -19.83 12.73
CA VAL A 515 -9.63 -19.09 11.55
C VAL A 515 -9.86 -17.61 11.93
N PRO A 516 -9.15 -16.66 11.28
CA PRO A 516 -9.35 -15.24 11.53
C PRO A 516 -10.70 -14.75 10.99
N ALA A 517 -11.23 -13.69 11.60
CA ALA A 517 -12.46 -13.04 11.14
C ALA A 517 -12.35 -12.60 9.68
N GLY A 518 -13.36 -12.89 8.88
CA GLY A 518 -13.41 -12.47 7.47
C GLY A 518 -12.72 -13.43 6.49
N TYR A 519 -12.24 -14.59 6.96
CA TYR A 519 -11.60 -15.56 6.08
C TYR A 519 -12.59 -16.14 5.04
N CYS A 520 -12.08 -16.37 3.81
CA CYS A 520 -12.85 -16.89 2.68
C CYS A 520 -12.42 -18.32 2.34
N HIS A 521 -13.34 -19.26 2.53
CA HIS A 521 -13.20 -20.67 2.22
C HIS A 521 -13.67 -20.97 0.79
N PHE A 522 -12.90 -21.81 0.10
CA PHE A 522 -13.17 -22.23 -1.28
C PHE A 522 -13.02 -23.75 -1.42
N PRO A 523 -13.95 -24.44 -2.08
CA PRO A 523 -13.82 -25.85 -2.41
C PRO A 523 -12.83 -26.01 -3.57
N GLU A 524 -12.51 -27.24 -3.95
CA GLU A 524 -11.60 -27.65 -5.04
C GLU A 524 -12.00 -27.22 -6.47
N TYR A 525 -12.37 -25.95 -6.67
CA TYR A 525 -12.64 -25.36 -7.97
C TYR A 525 -11.40 -25.33 -8.88
N ALA A 526 -11.67 -25.31 -10.18
CA ALA A 526 -10.67 -25.19 -11.23
C ALA A 526 -9.90 -23.85 -11.14
N PRO A 527 -8.66 -23.77 -11.68
CA PRO A 527 -7.86 -22.54 -11.67
C PRO A 527 -8.58 -21.33 -12.24
N GLU A 528 -9.43 -21.56 -13.25
CA GLU A 528 -10.16 -20.51 -13.95
C GLU A 528 -11.07 -19.71 -13.03
N TYR A 529 -11.68 -20.34 -12.02
CA TYR A 529 -12.51 -19.65 -11.03
C TYR A 529 -11.70 -18.58 -10.27
N PHE A 530 -10.54 -18.95 -9.72
CA PHE A 530 -9.68 -18.01 -8.98
C PHE A 530 -9.08 -16.95 -9.90
N LYS A 531 -8.82 -17.33 -11.16
CA LYS A 531 -8.34 -16.39 -12.14
C LYS A 531 -9.34 -15.27 -12.45
N GLN A 532 -10.63 -15.61 -12.49
CA GLN A 532 -11.71 -14.64 -12.69
C GLN A 532 -12.04 -13.86 -11.41
N LEU A 533 -11.96 -14.51 -10.24
CA LEU A 533 -12.12 -13.85 -8.94
C LEU A 533 -11.10 -12.71 -8.74
N THR A 534 -9.90 -12.84 -9.29
CA THR A 534 -8.83 -11.83 -9.23
C THR A 534 -8.59 -11.12 -10.58
N ALA A 535 -9.62 -11.03 -11.44
CA ALA A 535 -9.47 -10.54 -12.82
C ALA A 535 -9.37 -9.03 -12.99
N GLU A 536 -9.54 -8.26 -11.92
CA GLU A 536 -9.44 -6.81 -11.93
C GLU A 536 -8.35 -6.34 -10.99
N GLN A 537 -7.70 -5.23 -11.34
CA GLN A 537 -6.72 -4.55 -10.50
C GLN A 537 -7.03 -3.06 -10.39
N LEU A 538 -6.73 -2.48 -9.23
CA LEU A 538 -6.86 -1.04 -9.02
C LEU A 538 -5.67 -0.35 -9.67
N VAL A 539 -5.87 0.18 -10.88
CA VAL A 539 -4.81 0.85 -11.62
C VAL A 539 -4.93 2.36 -11.39
N SER A 540 -3.79 2.98 -11.08
CA SER A 540 -3.71 4.44 -10.99
C SER A 540 -3.44 5.02 -12.36
N LYS A 541 -4.43 5.70 -12.94
CA LYS A 541 -4.30 6.41 -14.21
C LYS A 541 -4.17 7.90 -13.96
N VAL A 542 -3.11 8.49 -14.51
CA VAL A 542 -2.95 9.95 -14.49
C VAL A 542 -3.89 10.55 -15.52
N VAL A 543 -4.87 11.32 -15.08
CA VAL A 543 -5.81 12.05 -15.94
C VAL A 543 -5.69 13.53 -15.62
N LYS A 544 -5.24 14.33 -16.60
CA LYS A 544 -5.06 15.79 -16.47
C LYS A 544 -4.21 16.20 -15.24
N GLY A 545 -3.14 15.45 -14.95
CA GLY A 545 -2.23 15.75 -13.84
C GLY A 545 -2.70 15.29 -12.45
N TYR A 546 -3.87 14.66 -12.34
CA TYR A 546 -4.35 14.03 -11.10
C TYR A 546 -4.30 12.50 -11.23
N THR A 547 -3.79 11.83 -10.19
CA THR A 547 -3.83 10.37 -10.09
C THR A 547 -5.24 9.95 -9.73
N LYS A 548 -5.93 9.26 -10.64
CA LYS A 548 -7.25 8.69 -10.42
C LYS A 548 -7.12 7.17 -10.40
N GLN A 549 -7.60 6.55 -9.33
CA GLN A 549 -7.70 5.10 -9.23
C GLN A 549 -8.95 4.61 -9.97
N GLU A 550 -8.77 3.58 -10.79
CA GLU A 550 -9.83 2.95 -11.55
C GLU A 550 -9.60 1.44 -11.59
N TRP A 551 -10.64 0.66 -11.31
CA TRP A 551 -10.59 -0.78 -11.48
C TRP A 551 -10.49 -1.10 -12.97
N GLN A 552 -9.41 -1.78 -13.34
CA GLN A 552 -9.15 -2.20 -14.71
C GLN A 552 -9.15 -3.73 -14.77
N LYS A 553 -9.91 -4.28 -15.73
CA LYS A 553 -9.84 -5.71 -16.06
C LYS A 553 -8.45 -6.02 -16.60
N VAL A 554 -7.74 -6.92 -15.94
CA VAL A 554 -6.45 -7.47 -16.39
C VAL A 554 -6.63 -8.76 -17.18
N ARG A 555 -7.85 -9.32 -17.18
CA ARG A 555 -8.25 -10.51 -17.93
C ARG A 555 -9.56 -10.28 -18.65
N GLU A 556 -9.83 -11.11 -19.64
CA GLU A 556 -11.03 -11.02 -20.46
C GLU A 556 -12.31 -11.32 -19.65
N ARG A 557 -12.25 -12.33 -18.78
CA ARG A 557 -13.37 -12.81 -17.96
C ARG A 557 -13.21 -12.41 -16.48
N ASN A 558 -14.31 -11.98 -15.86
CA ASN A 558 -14.38 -11.49 -14.46
C ASN A 558 -15.73 -11.82 -13.79
N GLU A 559 -16.56 -12.66 -14.39
CA GLU A 559 -17.95 -12.89 -13.99
C GLU A 559 -18.05 -13.51 -12.58
N VAL A 560 -17.09 -14.37 -12.20
CA VAL A 560 -16.94 -14.89 -10.83
C VAL A 560 -16.79 -13.76 -9.80
N LEU A 561 -15.96 -12.75 -10.10
CA LEU A 561 -15.77 -11.60 -9.21
C LEU A 561 -17.09 -10.84 -9.05
N ASP A 562 -17.79 -10.55 -10.14
CA ASP A 562 -19.05 -9.81 -10.09
C ASP A 562 -20.14 -10.60 -9.35
N CYS A 563 -20.25 -11.92 -9.56
CA CYS A 563 -21.13 -12.81 -8.80
C CYS A 563 -20.86 -12.73 -7.28
N ARG A 564 -19.59 -12.82 -6.86
CA ARG A 564 -19.19 -12.72 -5.45
C ARG A 564 -19.57 -11.38 -4.84
N ILE A 565 -19.39 -10.29 -5.58
CA ILE A 565 -19.76 -8.93 -5.18
C ILE A 565 -21.27 -8.79 -4.99
N TYR A 566 -22.07 -9.35 -5.90
CA TYR A 566 -23.53 -9.32 -5.80
C TYR A 566 -24.06 -10.22 -4.67
N ALA A 567 -23.45 -11.39 -4.43
CA ALA A 567 -23.78 -12.22 -3.27
C ALA A 567 -23.52 -11.48 -1.95
N ARG A 568 -22.42 -10.71 -1.88
CA ARG A 568 -22.13 -9.83 -0.73
C ARG A 568 -23.16 -8.70 -0.62
N ALA A 569 -23.55 -8.06 -1.72
CA ALA A 569 -24.60 -7.05 -1.71
C ALA A 569 -25.95 -7.60 -1.18
N ALA A 570 -26.32 -8.82 -1.58
CA ALA A 570 -27.49 -9.52 -1.06
C ALA A 570 -27.40 -9.75 0.47
N SER A 571 -26.21 -10.07 0.98
CA SER A 571 -25.99 -10.24 2.43
C SER A 571 -26.14 -8.92 3.20
N ILE A 572 -25.69 -7.81 2.62
CA ILE A 572 -25.86 -6.46 3.21
C ILE A 572 -27.35 -6.07 3.21
N ALA A 573 -28.09 -6.42 2.16
CA ALA A 573 -29.54 -6.19 2.09
C ALA A 573 -30.31 -6.97 3.17
N LEU A 574 -29.89 -8.21 3.48
CA LEU A 574 -30.39 -8.98 4.63
C LEU A 574 -30.00 -8.38 5.99
N GLY A 575 -28.96 -7.56 6.01
CA GLY A 575 -28.46 -6.87 7.19
C GLY A 575 -27.69 -7.78 8.15
N ILE A 576 -27.04 -8.83 7.63
CA ILE A 576 -26.32 -9.83 8.45
C ILE A 576 -25.26 -9.19 9.36
N ASP A 577 -24.63 -8.11 8.91
CA ASP A 577 -23.62 -7.35 9.65
C ASP A 577 -24.19 -6.63 10.89
N ARG A 578 -25.53 -6.53 11.01
CA ARG A 578 -26.23 -5.89 12.14
C ARG A 578 -26.99 -6.88 13.01
N TRP A 579 -26.87 -8.19 12.73
CA TRP A 579 -27.60 -9.19 13.50
C TRP A 579 -26.96 -9.37 14.88
N PRO A 580 -27.76 -9.37 15.96
CA PRO A 580 -27.26 -9.72 17.30
C PRO A 580 -26.90 -11.21 17.37
N GLU A 581 -26.06 -11.59 18.32
CA GLU A 581 -25.64 -12.99 18.51
C GLU A 581 -26.83 -13.95 18.66
N SER A 582 -27.89 -13.53 19.36
CA SER A 582 -29.11 -14.34 19.53
C SER A 582 -29.75 -14.75 18.20
N LYS A 583 -29.68 -13.89 17.18
CA LYS A 583 -30.20 -14.19 15.85
C LYS A 583 -29.30 -15.18 15.11
N TRP A 584 -27.99 -15.10 15.26
CA TRP A 584 -27.08 -16.09 14.69
C TRP A 584 -27.27 -17.46 15.34
N ASN A 585 -27.37 -17.50 16.67
CA ASN A 585 -27.58 -18.74 17.42
C ASN A 585 -28.88 -19.46 16.98
N SER A 586 -29.95 -18.71 16.68
CA SER A 586 -31.21 -19.27 16.18
C SER A 586 -31.12 -19.97 14.81
N LEU A 587 -30.04 -19.77 14.05
CA LEU A 587 -29.84 -20.45 12.76
C LEU A 587 -29.37 -21.90 12.94
N SER A 588 -28.86 -22.25 14.13
CA SER A 588 -28.37 -23.59 14.45
C SER A 588 -29.44 -24.49 15.11
N GLU A 589 -30.55 -23.92 15.55
CA GLU A 589 -31.64 -24.64 16.19
C GLU A 589 -32.54 -25.32 15.14
N LYS A 590 -32.77 -26.64 15.29
CA LYS A 590 -33.79 -27.34 14.49
C LYS A 590 -35.14 -26.66 14.74
N PRO A 591 -35.94 -26.32 13.71
CA PRO A 591 -37.26 -25.79 13.93
C PRO A 591 -38.11 -26.83 14.68
N GLU A 592 -38.37 -26.61 15.97
CA GLU A 592 -39.42 -27.33 16.67
C GLU A 592 -40.72 -27.14 15.91
N SER A 593 -41.42 -28.24 15.64
CA SER A 593 -42.71 -28.25 14.95
C SER A 593 -43.64 -27.20 15.57
N LYS A 594 -43.91 -26.11 14.83
CA LYS A 594 -44.84 -25.07 15.28
C LYS A 594 -46.20 -25.73 15.51
N LYS A 595 -46.66 -25.76 16.78
CA LYS A 595 -48.04 -26.13 17.14
C LYS A 595 -49.03 -25.35 16.26
N PRO A 596 -50.12 -25.98 15.77
CA PRO A 596 -51.04 -25.33 14.85
C PRO A 596 -51.60 -24.06 15.47
N LYS A 597 -51.56 -22.95 14.73
CA LYS A 597 -52.15 -21.67 15.14
C LYS A 597 -53.63 -21.90 15.43
N LYS A 598 -54.08 -21.56 16.65
CA LYS A 598 -55.51 -21.49 16.98
C LYS A 598 -56.21 -20.55 15.98
N VAL A 599 -57.02 -21.12 15.10
CA VAL A 599 -57.95 -20.36 14.26
C VAL A 599 -58.91 -19.63 15.20
N ARG A 600 -58.86 -18.29 15.22
CA ARG A 600 -59.90 -17.48 15.84
C ARG A 600 -61.17 -17.61 14.98
N GLN A 601 -62.11 -18.43 15.41
CA GLN A 601 -63.48 -18.38 14.88
C GLN A 601 -64.07 -17.00 15.19
N SER A 602 -64.58 -16.32 14.17
CA SER A 602 -65.27 -15.04 14.31
C SER A 602 -66.59 -15.22 15.05
N LYS A 603 -66.88 -14.34 16.03
CA LYS A 603 -68.14 -14.30 16.78
C LYS A 603 -69.41 -14.00 15.95
N TRP A 604 -69.30 -13.79 14.64
CA TRP A 604 -70.40 -13.45 13.74
C TRP A 604 -70.99 -14.64 12.97
N LEU A 605 -70.52 -15.87 13.24
CA LEU A 605 -71.02 -17.08 12.56
C LEU A 605 -72.01 -17.90 13.38
N ASN A 606 -72.45 -17.40 14.55
CA ASN A 606 -73.51 -18.02 15.35
C ASN A 606 -74.55 -16.97 15.75
N GLU A 607 -75.33 -16.49 14.79
CA GLU A 607 -76.69 -16.03 15.08
C GLU A 607 -77.62 -16.75 14.11
N LYS A 608 -78.48 -17.58 14.70
CA LYS A 608 -79.66 -18.20 14.11
C LYS A 608 -80.85 -17.31 14.39
#